data_AF-A0A662RJT9-F1
#
_entry.id   AF-A0A662RJT9-F1
#
_cell.length_a   1.000
_cell.length_b   1.000
_cell.length_c   1.000
_cell.angle_alpha   90.00
_cell.angle_beta   90.00
_cell.angle_gamma   90.00
#
_symmetry.space_group_name_H-M   'P 1'
#
loop_
_entity.id
_entity.type
_entity.pdbx_description
1 polymer ?
#
loop_
_entity_poly.entity_id
_entity_poly.type
_entity_poly.pdbx_seq_one_letter_code
_entity_poly.pdbx_strand_id
1 'polypeptide(L)'
;MKEFESDSANVRIPEGYSMVVIKLYFWIGLISAILLRAILIANHYSDFIARALWYLGVLGYIWFFAHRYHIAKRRFGVIKDLNLLGKIQMQEPLTEKDFEGLNYIMWSISVSKERLNYLVILTFSVIAIILSLVLDLGFVKF
;
A
#
# COMPACT_ATOMS: atom_id res chain seq x y z
N MET A 1 2.98 31.33 -23.51
CA MET A 1 2.56 31.52 -22.11
C MET A 1 1.06 31.27 -21.88
N LYS A 2 0.15 31.76 -22.76
CA LYS A 2 -1.31 31.47 -22.66
C LYS A 2 -1.72 30.00 -22.92
N GLU A 3 -0.87 29.21 -23.57
CA GLU A 3 -1.24 27.87 -24.04
C GLU A 3 -1.14 26.78 -22.94
N PHE A 4 -0.29 26.99 -21.93
CA PHE A 4 -0.13 26.06 -20.79
C PHE A 4 -1.12 26.31 -19.63
N GLU A 5 -1.64 27.54 -19.47
CA GLU A 5 -2.72 27.83 -18.50
C GLU A 5 -4.05 27.19 -18.91
N SER A 6 -4.28 27.05 -20.22
CA SER A 6 -5.50 26.45 -20.78
C SER A 6 -5.65 24.96 -20.45
N ASP A 7 -4.54 24.23 -20.36
CA ASP A 7 -4.57 22.76 -20.23
C ASP A 7 -4.66 22.32 -18.75
N SER A 8 -4.02 23.04 -17.83
CA SER A 8 -4.15 22.79 -16.38
C SER A 8 -5.56 23.11 -15.86
N ALA A 9 -6.24 24.09 -16.48
CA ALA A 9 -7.60 24.50 -16.12
C ALA A 9 -8.66 23.39 -16.30
N ASN A 10 -8.36 22.31 -17.02
CA ASN A 10 -9.28 21.17 -17.20
C ASN A 10 -8.87 19.90 -16.43
N VAL A 11 -7.70 19.87 -15.79
CA VAL A 11 -7.28 18.71 -14.99
C VAL A 11 -8.19 18.58 -13.77
N ARG A 12 -8.75 17.37 -13.57
CA ARG A 12 -9.61 17.03 -12.43
C ARG A 12 -8.78 16.32 -11.36
N ILE A 13 -8.68 16.94 -10.18
CA ILE A 13 -8.00 16.34 -9.04
C ILE A 13 -8.91 15.26 -8.43
N PRO A 14 -8.44 14.02 -8.24
CA PRO A 14 -9.23 12.97 -7.63
C PRO A 14 -9.58 13.32 -6.18
N GLU A 15 -10.79 12.96 -5.74
CA GLU A 15 -11.14 13.03 -4.32
C GLU A 15 -10.42 11.94 -3.51
N GLY A 16 -10.10 12.30 -2.26
CA GLY A 16 -9.56 11.37 -1.28
C GLY A 16 -10.58 10.30 -0.87
N TYR A 17 -10.10 9.10 -0.54
CA TYR A 17 -10.96 8.06 0.02
C TYR A 17 -11.36 8.38 1.46
N SER A 18 -12.51 7.88 1.91
CA SER A 18 -12.91 8.02 3.31
C SER A 18 -11.95 7.28 4.24
N MET A 19 -11.79 7.80 5.46
CA MET A 19 -10.94 7.18 6.49
C MET A 19 -11.35 5.73 6.81
N VAL A 20 -12.63 5.39 6.63
CA VAL A 20 -13.15 4.03 6.82
C VAL A 20 -12.57 3.09 5.76
N VAL A 21 -12.61 3.48 4.48
CA VAL A 21 -12.05 2.69 3.38
C VAL A 21 -10.56 2.47 3.59
N ILE A 22 -9.82 3.52 3.94
CA ILE A 22 -8.38 3.45 4.18
C ILE A 22 -8.06 2.46 5.33
N LYS A 23 -8.80 2.53 6.43
CA LYS A 23 -8.65 1.58 7.56
C LYS A 23 -8.99 0.15 7.15
N LEU A 24 -10.03 -0.06 6.36
CA LEU A 24 -10.43 -1.39 5.89
C LEU A 24 -9.31 -2.03 5.06
N TYR A 25 -8.79 -1.33 4.05
CA TYR A 25 -7.69 -1.86 3.24
C TYR A 25 -6.42 -2.06 4.05
N PHE A 26 -6.13 -1.20 5.02
CA PHE A 26 -5.02 -1.40 5.96
C PHE A 26 -5.14 -2.74 6.71
N TRP A 27 -6.30 -3.02 7.31
CA TRP A 27 -6.53 -4.28 8.02
C TRP A 27 -6.50 -5.50 7.12
N ILE A 28 -7.07 -5.42 5.91
CA ILE A 28 -6.99 -6.51 4.92
C ILE A 28 -5.53 -6.84 4.61
N GLY A 29 -4.71 -5.83 4.30
CA GLY A 29 -3.28 -6.03 4.04
C GLY A 29 -2.54 -6.62 5.24
N LEU A 30 -2.86 -6.14 6.45
CA LEU A 30 -2.24 -6.60 7.69
C LEU A 30 -2.55 -8.08 7.98
N ILE A 31 -3.82 -8.46 7.95
CA ILE A 31 -4.27 -9.83 8.21
C ILE A 31 -3.66 -10.76 7.17
N SER A 32 -3.74 -10.39 5.89
CA SER A 32 -3.17 -11.16 4.78
C SER A 32 -1.68 -11.40 4.95
N ALA A 33 -0.93 -10.39 5.39
CA ALA A 33 0.49 -10.51 5.67
C ALA A 33 0.78 -11.57 6.73
N ILE A 34 0.04 -11.52 7.84
CA ILE A 34 0.18 -12.44 8.96
C ILE A 34 -0.20 -13.87 8.51
N LEU A 35 -1.32 -14.04 7.80
CA LEU A 35 -1.76 -15.35 7.29
C LEU A 35 -0.68 -16.01 6.43
N LEU A 36 -0.07 -15.26 5.52
CA LEU A 36 1.00 -15.78 4.65
C LEU A 36 2.25 -16.20 5.43
N ARG A 37 2.56 -15.54 6.56
CA ARG A 37 3.69 -15.92 7.42
C ARG A 37 3.35 -17.13 8.29
N ALA A 38 2.10 -17.23 8.72
CA ALA A 38 1.61 -18.37 9.50
C ALA A 38 1.63 -19.69 8.71
N ILE A 39 1.69 -19.66 7.37
CA ILE A 39 1.84 -20.86 6.54
C ILE A 39 3.05 -21.70 6.94
N LEU A 40 4.20 -21.06 7.20
CA LEU A 40 5.45 -21.75 7.56
C LEU A 40 5.25 -22.64 8.80
N ILE A 41 4.52 -22.12 9.78
CA ILE A 41 4.21 -22.82 11.02
C ILE A 41 3.09 -23.84 10.77
N ALA A 42 2.01 -23.44 10.09
CA ALA A 42 0.85 -24.31 9.85
C ALA A 42 1.20 -25.57 9.04
N ASN A 43 2.19 -25.49 8.15
CA ASN A 43 2.65 -26.60 7.34
C ASN A 43 3.24 -27.75 8.19
N HIS A 44 3.67 -27.48 9.42
CA HIS A 44 4.13 -28.50 10.35
C HIS A 44 2.98 -29.28 11.01
N TYR A 45 1.78 -28.70 11.07
CA TYR A 45 0.64 -29.28 11.78
C TYR A 45 -0.40 -29.89 10.84
N SER A 46 -0.72 -29.19 9.74
CA SER A 46 -1.72 -29.65 8.77
C SER A 46 -1.60 -28.94 7.43
N ASP A 47 -1.37 -29.72 6.38
CA ASP A 47 -1.42 -29.26 4.99
C ASP A 47 -2.74 -28.57 4.65
N PHE A 48 -3.86 -29.03 5.22
CA PHE A 48 -5.16 -28.43 4.97
C PHE A 48 -5.23 -27.00 5.52
N ILE A 49 -4.76 -26.79 6.77
CA ILE A 49 -4.72 -25.46 7.39
C ILE A 49 -3.76 -24.55 6.63
N ALA A 50 -2.58 -25.05 6.26
CA ALA A 50 -1.61 -24.29 5.47
C ALA A 50 -2.19 -23.81 4.13
N ARG A 51 -2.92 -24.68 3.41
CA ARG A 51 -3.62 -24.32 2.17
C ARG A 51 -4.72 -23.29 2.41
N ALA A 52 -5.54 -23.45 3.46
CA ALA A 52 -6.58 -22.47 3.79
C ALA A 52 -6.00 -21.08 4.08
N LEU A 53 -4.93 -21.01 4.87
CA LEU A 53 -4.20 -19.76 5.15
C LEU A 53 -3.61 -19.15 3.88
N TRP A 54 -3.07 -19.98 2.98
CA TRP A 54 -2.56 -19.52 1.69
C TRP A 54 -3.64 -18.86 0.84
N TYR A 55 -4.78 -19.52 0.62
CA TYR A 55 -5.87 -18.95 -0.18
C TYR A 55 -6.38 -17.63 0.41
N LEU A 56 -6.64 -17.59 1.72
CA LEU A 56 -7.12 -16.38 2.38
C LEU A 56 -6.08 -15.25 2.34
N GLY A 57 -4.81 -15.57 2.59
CA GLY A 57 -3.71 -14.61 2.56
C GLY A 57 -3.47 -14.04 1.17
N VAL A 58 -3.46 -14.88 0.12
CA VAL A 58 -3.29 -14.43 -1.27
C VAL A 58 -4.46 -13.58 -1.73
N LEU A 59 -5.71 -14.00 -1.47
CA LEU A 59 -6.90 -13.24 -1.87
C LEU A 59 -6.92 -11.84 -1.23
N GLY A 60 -6.64 -11.74 0.07
CA GLY A 60 -6.59 -10.45 0.73
C GLY A 60 -5.42 -9.58 0.25
N TYR A 61 -4.27 -10.17 -0.10
CA TYR A 61 -3.17 -9.44 -0.76
C TYR A 61 -3.54 -8.90 -2.13
N ILE A 62 -4.24 -9.68 -2.97
CA ILE A 62 -4.71 -9.20 -4.28
C ILE A 62 -5.54 -7.94 -4.09
N TRP A 63 -6.53 -7.98 -3.18
CA TRP A 63 -7.39 -6.85 -2.90
C TRP A 63 -6.62 -5.63 -2.36
N PHE A 64 -5.73 -5.87 -1.39
CA PHE A 64 -4.90 -4.82 -0.79
C PHE A 64 -3.98 -4.15 -1.81
N PHE A 65 -3.24 -4.92 -2.60
CA PHE A 65 -2.29 -4.39 -3.57
C PHE A 65 -3.00 -3.77 -4.78
N ALA A 66 -4.16 -4.28 -5.21
CA ALA A 66 -4.96 -3.65 -6.26
C ALA A 66 -5.38 -2.22 -5.85
N HIS A 67 -5.89 -2.05 -4.63
CA HIS A 67 -6.21 -0.71 -4.12
C HIS A 67 -4.96 0.17 -4.04
N ARG A 68 -3.86 -0.35 -3.51
CA ARG A 68 -2.62 0.43 -3.38
C ARG A 68 -2.04 0.85 -4.73
N TYR A 69 -2.12 -0.03 -5.73
CA TYR A 69 -1.74 0.28 -7.10
C TYR A 69 -2.60 1.40 -7.67
N HIS A 70 -3.92 1.35 -7.46
CA HIS A 70 -4.84 2.39 -7.90
C HIS A 70 -4.54 3.76 -7.28
N ILE A 71 -4.25 3.82 -5.97
CA ILE A 71 -3.83 5.08 -5.30
C ILE A 71 -2.52 5.59 -5.88
N ALA A 72 -1.53 4.72 -6.10
CA ALA A 72 -0.25 5.11 -6.70
C ALA A 72 -0.45 5.68 -8.11
N LYS A 73 -1.31 5.04 -8.92
CA LYS A 73 -1.65 5.52 -10.26
C LYS A 73 -2.32 6.89 -10.24
N ARG A 74 -3.25 7.13 -9.32
CA ARG A 74 -3.88 8.45 -9.15
C ARG A 74 -2.88 9.54 -8.78
N ARG A 75 -2.00 9.28 -7.80
CA ARG A 75 -0.93 10.22 -7.40
C ARG A 75 -0.02 10.55 -8.58
N PHE A 76 0.42 9.52 -9.31
CA PHE A 76 1.27 9.72 -10.48
C PHE A 76 0.56 10.50 -11.60
N GLY A 77 -0.72 10.22 -11.83
CA GLY A 77 -1.57 10.98 -12.75
C GLY A 77 -1.57 12.47 -12.42
N VAL A 78 -1.86 12.84 -11.16
CA VAL A 78 -1.86 14.25 -10.74
C VAL A 78 -0.49 14.92 -10.95
N ILE A 79 0.62 14.25 -10.61
CA ILE A 79 1.96 14.79 -10.82
C ILE A 79 2.23 15.06 -12.31
N LYS A 80 1.84 14.12 -13.17
CA LYS A 80 2.06 14.18 -14.61
C LYS A 80 1.14 15.21 -15.29
N ASP A 81 -0.16 15.14 -15.02
CA ASP A 81 -1.18 15.93 -15.70
C ASP A 81 -1.05 17.43 -15.39
N LEU A 82 -0.59 17.77 -14.18
CA LEU A 82 -0.28 19.16 -13.80
C LEU A 82 1.17 19.57 -14.07
N ASN A 83 2.01 18.65 -14.57
CA ASN A 83 3.46 18.82 -14.71
C ASN A 83 4.14 19.39 -13.45
N LEU A 84 3.71 18.95 -12.26
CA LEU A 84 4.13 19.54 -10.98
C LEU A 84 5.65 19.48 -10.80
N LEU A 85 6.27 18.36 -11.17
CA LEU A 85 7.70 18.19 -11.04
C LEU A 85 8.48 19.15 -11.95
N GLY A 86 8.02 19.32 -13.20
CA GLY A 86 8.63 20.26 -14.15
C GLY A 86 8.53 21.70 -13.65
N LYS A 87 7.35 22.11 -13.19
CA LYS A 87 7.12 23.47 -12.65
C LYS A 87 8.03 23.76 -11.45
N ILE A 88 8.17 22.81 -10.52
CA ILE A 88 9.05 22.96 -9.35
C ILE A 88 10.52 23.06 -9.77
N GLN A 89 10.98 22.21 -10.69
CA GLN A 89 12.37 22.23 -11.17
C GLN A 89 12.72 23.52 -11.91
N MET A 90 11.78 24.07 -12.67
CA MET A 90 11.94 25.31 -13.43
C MET A 90 11.63 26.58 -12.61
N GLN A 91 11.25 26.42 -11.33
CA GLN A 91 10.81 27.51 -10.45
C GLN A 91 9.66 28.36 -11.03
N GLU A 92 8.77 27.71 -11.77
CA GLU A 92 7.57 28.36 -12.32
C GLU A 92 6.55 28.65 -11.20
N PRO A 93 5.79 29.75 -11.30
CA PRO A 93 4.75 30.06 -10.34
C PRO A 93 3.66 28.98 -10.35
N LEU A 94 3.30 28.48 -9.17
CA LEU A 94 2.25 27.48 -9.00
C LEU A 94 0.86 28.12 -9.01
N THR A 95 -0.07 27.51 -9.75
CA THR A 95 -1.48 27.92 -9.80
C THR A 95 -2.27 27.32 -8.63
N GLU A 96 -3.49 27.82 -8.39
CA GLU A 96 -4.38 27.25 -7.37
C GLU A 96 -4.61 25.75 -7.56
N LYS A 97 -4.78 25.30 -8.81
CA LYS A 97 -4.92 23.88 -9.15
C LYS A 97 -3.67 23.05 -8.84
N ASP A 98 -2.49 23.64 -9.02
CA ASP A 98 -1.24 22.98 -8.63
C ASP A 98 -1.20 22.75 -7.12
N PHE A 99 -1.63 23.74 -6.32
CA PHE A 99 -1.75 23.59 -4.86
C PHE A 99 -2.79 22.54 -4.46
N GLU A 100 -3.94 22.46 -5.14
CA GLU A 100 -4.93 21.40 -4.91
C GLU A 100 -4.34 20.01 -5.18
N GLY A 101 -3.63 19.85 -6.30
CA GLY A 101 -2.94 18.62 -6.66
C GLY A 101 -1.87 18.21 -5.65
N LEU A 102 -1.03 19.16 -5.21
CA LEU A 102 -0.06 18.94 -4.15
C LEU A 102 -0.73 18.53 -2.84
N ASN A 103 -1.80 19.23 -2.44
CA ASN A 103 -2.55 18.91 -1.23
C ASN A 103 -3.10 17.48 -1.28
N TYR A 104 -3.69 17.05 -2.41
CA TYR A 104 -4.12 15.67 -2.61
C TYR A 104 -2.97 14.67 -2.45
N ILE A 105 -1.83 14.92 -3.08
CA ILE A 105 -0.66 14.04 -3.00
C ILE A 105 -0.15 13.95 -1.56
N MET A 106 0.04 15.08 -0.89
CA MET A 106 0.53 15.14 0.49
C MET A 106 -0.43 14.47 1.46
N TRP A 107 -1.73 14.74 1.33
CA TRP A 107 -2.77 14.11 2.15
C TRP A 107 -2.80 12.59 1.92
N SER A 108 -2.77 12.14 0.66
CA SER A 108 -2.83 10.71 0.35
C SER A 108 -1.60 9.94 0.85
N ILE A 109 -0.42 10.58 0.90
CA ILE A 109 0.79 10.01 1.50
C ILE A 109 0.69 10.01 3.03
N SER A 110 0.20 11.08 3.65
CA SER A 110 0.16 11.23 5.12
C SER A 110 -0.84 10.29 5.78
N VAL A 111 -1.97 10.03 5.14
CA VAL A 111 -3.01 9.11 5.65
C VAL A 111 -2.64 7.64 5.45
N SER A 112 -1.75 7.35 4.50
CA SER A 112 -1.39 5.98 4.15
C SER A 112 -0.48 5.37 5.23
N LYS A 113 -0.97 4.32 5.90
CA LYS A 113 -0.23 3.59 6.96
C LYS A 113 0.81 2.62 6.39
N GLU A 114 1.53 3.04 5.35
CA GLU A 114 2.46 2.19 4.59
C GLU A 114 3.62 1.71 5.46
N ARG A 115 4.18 2.62 6.25
CA ARG A 115 5.30 2.33 7.15
C ARG A 115 4.95 1.24 8.18
N LEU A 116 3.72 1.24 8.69
CA LEU A 116 3.25 0.22 9.62
C LEU A 116 3.11 -1.14 8.93
N ASN A 117 2.60 -1.19 7.70
CA ASN A 117 2.53 -2.44 6.94
C ASN A 117 3.94 -3.02 6.72
N TYR A 118 4.92 -2.20 6.36
CA TYR A 118 6.30 -2.65 6.20
C TYR A 118 6.89 -3.19 7.50
N LEU A 119 6.68 -2.47 8.61
CA LEU A 119 7.17 -2.89 9.92
C LEU A 119 6.57 -4.23 10.35
N VAL A 120 5.24 -4.39 10.23
CA VAL A 120 4.57 -5.65 10.62
C VAL A 120 5.05 -6.79 9.73
N ILE A 121 5.08 -6.59 8.41
CA ILE A 121 5.55 -7.63 7.49
C ILE A 121 6.97 -8.06 7.87
N LEU A 122 7.87 -7.11 8.13
CA LEU A 122 9.24 -7.41 8.52
C LEU A 122 9.29 -8.20 9.84
N THR A 123 8.67 -7.67 10.90
CA THR A 123 8.69 -8.27 12.24
C THR A 123 8.09 -9.68 12.22
N PHE A 124 6.91 -9.86 11.63
CA PHE A 124 6.27 -11.18 11.56
C PHE A 124 7.01 -12.15 10.63
N SER A 125 7.72 -11.66 9.60
CA SER A 125 8.57 -12.53 8.77
C SER A 125 9.74 -13.08 9.57
N VAL A 126 10.42 -12.22 10.36
CA VAL A 126 11.51 -12.65 11.24
C VAL A 126 11.01 -13.67 12.26
N ILE A 127 9.89 -13.38 12.93
CA ILE A 127 9.29 -14.30 13.91
C ILE A 127 8.93 -15.63 13.25
N ALA A 128 8.27 -15.61 12.08
CA ALA A 128 7.85 -16.83 11.41
C ALA A 128 9.03 -17.71 10.97
N ILE A 129 10.13 -17.10 10.50
CA ILE A 129 11.34 -17.83 10.16
C ILE A 129 11.97 -18.46 11.40
N ILE A 130 12.12 -17.71 12.49
CA ILE A 130 12.66 -18.25 13.75
C ILE A 130 11.82 -19.42 14.24
N LEU A 131 10.50 -19.27 14.28
CA LEU A 131 9.59 -20.33 14.72
C LEU A 131 9.65 -21.56 13.81
N SER A 132 9.67 -21.36 12.48
CA SER A 132 9.83 -22.47 11.53
C SER A 132 11.12 -23.22 11.78
N LEU A 133 12.26 -22.52 11.89
CA LEU A 133 13.56 -23.15 12.12
C LEU A 133 13.62 -23.93 13.44
N VAL A 134 13.01 -23.40 14.51
CA VAL A 134 12.92 -24.11 15.80
C VAL A 134 12.14 -25.41 15.68
N LEU A 135 11.05 -25.42 14.89
CA LEU A 135 10.25 -26.61 14.61
C LEU A 135 11.01 -27.60 13.69
N ASP A 136 11.62 -27.10 12.61
CA ASP A 136 12.38 -27.87 11.63
C ASP A 136 13.58 -28.58 12.28
N LEU A 137 14.30 -27.91 13.19
CA LEU A 137 15.45 -28.45 13.91
C LEU A 137 15.04 -29.37 15.07
N GLY A 138 13.74 -29.54 15.33
CA GLY A 138 13.22 -30.47 16.34
C GLY A 138 13.49 -30.04 17.78
N PHE A 139 13.80 -28.76 18.02
CA PHE A 139 13.98 -28.22 19.38
C PHE A 139 12.68 -28.25 20.20
N VAL A 140 11.53 -28.34 19.53
CA VAL A 140 10.22 -28.53 20.15
C VAL A 140 9.44 -29.57 19.35
N LYS A 141 9.13 -30.72 19.97
CA LYS A 141 8.15 -31.68 19.46
C LYS A 141 6.82 -31.44 20.19
N PHE A 142 5.77 -31.13 19.44
CA PHE A 142 4.39 -31.12 19.94
C PHE A 142 3.70 -32.45 19.60
#